data_AF-A0A8W8K839-F1
#
_entry.id   AF-A0A8W8K839-F1
#
_cell.length_a   1.000
_cell.length_b   1.000
_cell.length_c   1.000
_cell.angle_alpha   90.00
_cell.angle_beta   90.00
_cell.angle_gamma   90.00
#
_symmetry.space_group_name_H-M   'P 1'
#
loop_
_entity.id
_entity.type
_entity.pdbx_description
1 polymer ?
#
loop_
_entity_poly.entity_id
_entity_poly.type
_entity_poly.pdbx_seq_one_letter_code
_entity_poly.pdbx_strand_id
1 'polypeptide(L)'
;MALLTQHDDSENHYVMLAKLDNVRNVSNILKAIHFKETATLFASSLGIKVTVEDSKCVQANAFIQEGVFHYFNVKDEQITFKINLTVFLECLTIFGSTSMPGISTSLKMCYAGYGCPLVLVLEEEGVLTDCTIKTLEPDEVLDFNFCSSNVINKVIMKSECLKEAFSELDMTSDVLQILMSPDPPYFRLSTFGNAGSTHSDFPKDSDMIESFTCTQTKTNRYKISLLKPSVKALGLSTRVSIRTDNRGFLSLQYMIKNEDGQVCFVEYYCAPDEDEDDEES
;
A
#
# COMPACT_ATOMS: atom_id res chain seq x y z
N MET A 1 5.68 19.94 42.19
CA MET A 1 4.52 20.64 41.59
C MET A 1 4.99 22.04 41.21
N ALA A 2 5.07 22.49 39.97
CA ALA A 2 4.41 22.09 38.74
C ALA A 2 5.41 22.16 37.58
N LEU A 3 5.44 21.11 36.74
CA LEU A 3 6.20 21.04 35.49
C LEU A 3 5.25 20.61 34.34
N LEU A 4 3.99 21.04 34.44
CA LEU A 4 2.88 20.61 33.57
C LEU A 4 2.34 21.71 32.65
N THR A 5 3.11 22.77 32.34
CA THR A 5 2.59 23.91 31.56
C THR A 5 3.55 24.44 30.50
N GLN A 6 4.17 23.57 29.69
CA GLN A 6 4.91 23.97 28.47
C GLN A 6 4.72 23.00 27.29
N HIS A 7 3.50 22.53 27.05
CA HIS A 7 3.20 21.67 25.88
C HIS A 7 2.11 22.20 24.94
N ASP A 8 1.56 23.39 25.21
CA ASP A 8 0.40 23.91 24.46
C ASP A 8 0.77 25.00 23.42
N ASP A 9 1.89 25.72 23.60
CA ASP A 9 2.33 26.76 22.64
C ASP A 9 3.12 26.22 21.43
N SER A 10 3.46 24.92 21.41
CA SER A 10 4.30 24.30 20.37
C SER A 10 3.52 23.75 19.17
N GLU A 11 2.21 23.56 19.28
CA GLU A 11 1.41 22.97 18.19
C GLU A 11 1.31 23.88 16.97
N ASN A 12 1.48 25.19 17.17
CA ASN A 12 1.36 26.17 16.10
C ASN A 12 2.60 26.30 15.21
N HIS A 13 3.72 25.65 15.55
CA HIS A 13 4.93 25.66 14.73
C HIS A 13 4.94 24.55 13.66
N TYR A 14 4.09 23.54 13.80
CA TYR A 14 4.08 22.41 12.88
C TYR A 14 3.23 22.70 11.65
N VAL A 15 3.77 22.37 10.47
CA VAL A 15 3.02 22.38 9.21
C VAL A 15 2.16 21.13 9.05
N MET A 16 2.53 20.03 9.71
CA MET A 16 1.69 18.83 9.85
C MET A 16 1.68 18.38 11.32
N LEU A 17 0.48 18.15 11.84
CA LEU A 17 0.24 17.56 13.13
C LEU A 17 -0.85 16.50 13.03
N ALA A 18 -0.54 15.26 13.39
CA ALA A 18 -1.48 14.15 13.38
C ALA A 18 -1.44 13.40 14.70
N LYS A 19 -2.59 12.98 15.22
CA LYS A 19 -2.72 12.21 16.46
C LYS A 19 -3.71 11.05 16.26
N LEU A 20 -3.39 9.90 16.84
CA LEU A 20 -4.18 8.68 16.77
C LEU A 20 -4.02 7.88 18.06
N ASP A 21 -5.07 7.16 18.46
CA ASP A 21 -5.09 6.40 19.71
C ASP A 21 -4.51 4.99 19.55
N ASN A 22 -4.43 4.50 18.32
CA ASN A 22 -3.93 3.17 18.01
C ASN A 22 -3.01 3.19 16.79
N VAL A 23 -1.69 3.20 17.03
CA VAL A 23 -0.64 3.21 16.02
C VAL A 23 -0.76 2.09 14.98
N ARG A 24 -1.44 0.98 15.32
CA ARG A 24 -1.67 -0.16 14.41
C ARG A 24 -2.50 0.21 13.20
N ASN A 25 -3.38 1.21 13.31
CA ASN A 25 -4.16 1.74 12.20
C ASN A 25 -3.27 2.31 11.08
N VAL A 26 -2.08 2.80 11.42
CA VAL A 26 -1.09 3.29 10.44
C VAL A 26 -0.06 2.21 10.12
N SER A 27 0.54 1.59 11.15
CA SER A 27 1.69 0.70 10.95
C SER A 27 1.34 -0.56 10.15
N ASN A 28 0.12 -1.11 10.27
CA ASN A 28 -0.31 -2.27 9.48
C ASN A 28 -0.41 -1.94 7.99
N ILE A 29 -0.91 -0.76 7.65
CA ILE A 29 -1.04 -0.31 6.26
C ILE A 29 0.36 -0.04 5.68
N LEU A 30 1.26 0.56 6.45
CA LEU A 30 2.63 0.82 6.00
C LEU A 30 3.45 -0.47 5.81
N LYS A 31 3.24 -1.49 6.66
CA LYS A 31 3.83 -2.82 6.46
C LYS A 31 3.38 -3.46 5.15
N ALA A 32 2.16 -3.16 4.69
CA ALA A 32 1.63 -3.67 3.44
C ALA A 32 2.43 -3.24 2.21
N ILE A 33 3.05 -2.05 2.26
CA ILE A 33 3.84 -1.46 1.16
C ILE A 33 5.35 -1.49 1.41
N HIS A 34 5.80 -2.11 2.50
CA HIS A 34 7.22 -2.11 2.89
C HIS A 34 8.02 -3.16 2.11
N PHE A 35 8.61 -2.77 0.99
CA PHE A 35 9.56 -3.57 0.22
C PHE A 35 10.83 -2.81 -0.20
N LYS A 36 10.90 -1.51 0.13
CA LYS A 36 12.12 -0.70 0.07
C LYS A 36 12.33 0.01 1.38
N GLU A 37 13.58 0.41 1.59
CA GLU A 37 14.01 1.11 2.78
C GLU A 37 13.45 2.54 2.87
N THR A 38 13.18 3.19 1.75
CA THR A 38 12.71 4.58 1.73
C THR A 38 11.34 4.72 1.09
N ALA A 39 10.60 5.74 1.52
CA ALA A 39 9.28 6.07 1.00
C ALA A 39 9.09 7.59 0.94
N THR A 40 8.31 8.04 -0.04
CA THR A 40 7.88 9.44 -0.16
C THR A 40 6.51 9.60 0.49
N LEU A 41 6.39 10.53 1.43
CA LEU A 41 5.14 10.86 2.10
C LEU A 41 4.57 12.15 1.52
N PHE A 42 3.27 12.13 1.30
CA PHE A 42 2.47 13.28 0.92
C PHE A 42 1.38 13.47 1.96
N ALA A 43 1.34 14.63 2.60
CA ALA A 43 0.27 15.01 3.53
C ALA A 43 -0.53 16.16 2.93
N SER A 44 -1.85 16.07 2.97
CA SER A 44 -2.80 17.10 2.54
C SER A 44 -3.98 17.10 3.50
N SER A 45 -4.95 18.00 3.34
CA SER A 45 -6.18 17.99 4.14
C SER A 45 -6.99 16.69 4.08
N LEU A 46 -6.78 15.84 3.06
CA LEU A 46 -7.50 14.57 2.91
C LEU A 46 -6.88 13.41 3.72
N GLY A 47 -5.64 13.57 4.19
CA GLY A 47 -4.88 12.53 4.88
C GLY A 47 -3.45 12.39 4.40
N ILE A 48 -2.86 11.23 4.68
CA ILE A 48 -1.46 10.90 4.38
C ILE A 48 -1.41 9.80 3.32
N LYS A 49 -0.71 10.08 2.22
CA LYS A 49 -0.33 9.09 1.20
C LYS A 49 1.15 8.75 1.35
N VAL A 50 1.49 7.46 1.43
CA VAL A 50 2.87 6.98 1.46
C VAL A 50 3.14 6.17 0.20
N THR A 51 4.20 6.53 -0.53
CA THR A 51 4.54 5.94 -1.83
C THR A 51 5.90 5.27 -1.76
N VAL A 52 5.98 4.03 -2.24
CA VAL A 52 7.21 3.24 -2.35
C VAL A 52 7.37 2.77 -3.79
N GLU A 53 8.56 2.92 -4.36
CA GLU A 53 8.84 2.57 -5.76
C GLU A 53 10.00 1.60 -5.87
N ASP A 54 9.95 0.74 -6.88
CA ASP A 54 11.08 -0.12 -7.27
C ASP A 54 11.30 -0.09 -8.79
N SER A 55 12.55 0.21 -9.17
CA SER A 55 13.08 0.03 -10.53
C SER A 55 12.26 0.66 -11.65
N LYS A 56 11.45 1.69 -11.31
CA LYS A 56 10.45 2.31 -12.20
C LYS A 56 9.38 1.39 -12.79
N CYS A 57 9.33 0.14 -12.34
CA CYS A 57 8.37 -0.86 -12.80
C CYS A 57 7.23 -1.04 -11.81
N VAL A 58 7.47 -0.81 -10.51
CA VAL A 58 6.46 -0.96 -9.45
C VAL A 58 6.36 0.28 -8.61
N GLN A 59 5.13 0.64 -8.29
CA GLN A 59 4.81 1.62 -7.25
C GLN A 59 3.71 1.08 -6.35
N ALA A 60 3.90 1.24 -5.05
CA ALA A 60 2.87 0.95 -4.06
C ALA A 60 2.50 2.23 -3.31
N ASN A 61 1.21 2.46 -3.16
CA ASN A 61 0.64 3.61 -2.49
C ASN A 61 -0.22 3.13 -1.32
N ALA A 62 0.06 3.59 -0.11
CA ALA A 62 -0.84 3.48 1.02
C ALA A 62 -1.52 4.83 1.24
N PHE A 63 -2.84 4.86 1.30
CA PHE A 63 -3.58 6.08 1.63
C PHE A 63 -4.34 5.92 2.95
N ILE A 64 -4.02 6.78 3.90
CA ILE A 64 -4.59 6.84 5.23
C ILE A 64 -5.38 8.14 5.31
N GLN A 65 -6.71 8.03 5.32
CA GLN A 65 -7.62 9.17 5.30
C GLN A 65 -7.56 9.95 6.62
N GLU A 66 -7.86 11.26 6.57
CA GLU A 66 -7.88 12.10 7.76
C GLU A 66 -8.76 11.55 8.90
N GLY A 67 -9.88 10.89 8.55
CA GLY A 67 -10.80 10.31 9.53
C GLY A 67 -10.22 9.16 10.37
N VAL A 68 -9.05 8.61 10.00
CA VAL A 68 -8.32 7.61 10.81
C VAL A 68 -7.67 8.27 12.04
N PHE A 69 -7.41 9.58 11.97
CA PHE A 69 -6.79 10.35 13.03
C PHE A 69 -7.88 11.03 13.86
N HIS A 70 -7.76 11.02 15.18
CA HIS A 70 -8.67 11.81 16.02
C HIS A 70 -8.35 13.32 15.96
N TYR A 71 -7.12 13.66 15.56
CA TYR A 71 -6.72 15.01 15.24
C TYR A 71 -5.76 14.99 14.05
N PHE A 72 -6.05 15.78 13.03
CA PHE A 72 -5.22 15.90 11.85
C PHE A 72 -5.29 17.32 11.31
N ASN A 73 -4.13 17.93 11.13
CA ASN A 73 -4.01 19.29 10.62
C ASN A 73 -2.78 19.42 9.73
N VAL A 74 -2.99 19.97 8.54
CA VAL A 74 -1.96 20.27 7.56
C VAL A 74 -2.16 21.73 7.13
N LYS A 75 -1.14 22.57 7.30
CA LYS A 75 -1.24 24.02 7.04
C LYS A 75 -1.11 24.38 5.56
N ASP A 76 -0.25 23.66 4.84
CA ASP A 76 -0.03 23.86 3.41
C ASP A 76 -1.01 23.00 2.60
N GLU A 77 -1.23 23.32 1.32
CA GLU A 77 -2.11 22.52 0.44
C GLU A 77 -1.63 21.07 0.34
N GLN A 78 -0.31 20.90 0.23
CA GLN A 78 0.35 19.60 0.21
C GLN A 78 1.78 19.73 0.73
N ILE A 79 2.16 18.81 1.61
CA ILE A 79 3.51 18.69 2.15
C ILE A 79 4.10 17.38 1.63
N THR A 80 5.34 17.43 1.16
CA THR A 80 6.04 16.26 0.63
C THR A 80 7.42 16.14 1.22
N PHE A 81 7.78 14.95 1.70
CA PHE A 81 9.13 14.63 2.16
C PHE A 81 9.39 13.13 2.07
N LYS A 82 10.66 12.74 1.97
CA LYS A 82 11.07 11.33 1.95
C LYS A 82 11.61 10.91 3.32
N ILE A 83 11.36 9.67 3.73
CA ILE A 83 11.89 9.10 4.98
C ILE A 83 12.42 7.68 4.76
N ASN A 84 13.21 7.21 5.72
CA ASN A 84 13.50 5.78 5.86
C ASN A 84 12.26 5.09 6.45
N LEU A 85 11.53 4.36 5.60
CA LEU A 85 10.32 3.63 5.95
C LEU A 85 10.61 2.49 6.93
N THR A 86 11.78 1.85 6.84
CA THR A 86 12.17 0.79 7.79
C THR A 86 12.29 1.37 9.20
N VAL A 87 13.06 2.45 9.36
CA VAL A 87 13.21 3.14 10.65
C VAL A 87 11.85 3.67 11.13
N PHE A 88 11.03 4.19 10.23
CA PHE A 88 9.70 4.65 10.59
C PHE A 88 8.85 3.52 11.16
N LEU A 89 8.79 2.36 10.50
CA LEU A 89 8.07 1.20 10.98
C LEU A 89 8.62 0.64 12.30
N GLU A 90 9.93 0.64 12.50
CA GLU A 90 10.56 0.26 13.76
C GLU A 90 10.11 1.19 14.90
N CYS A 91 10.11 2.50 14.69
CA CYS A 91 9.59 3.46 15.67
C CYS A 91 8.09 3.25 15.96
N LEU A 92 7.28 3.01 14.94
CA LEU A 92 5.84 2.75 15.08
C LEU A 92 5.53 1.44 15.82
N THR A 93 6.50 0.55 15.98
CA THR A 93 6.34 -0.78 16.59
C THR A 93 7.26 -0.99 17.78
N ILE A 94 7.74 0.09 18.40
CA ILE A 94 8.72 0.06 19.50
C ILE A 94 8.24 -0.70 20.74
N PHE A 95 6.93 -0.68 21.01
CA PHE A 95 6.28 -1.44 22.09
C PHE A 95 5.92 -2.88 21.70
N GLY A 96 6.34 -3.31 20.51
CA GLY A 96 6.07 -4.64 19.97
C GLY A 96 4.89 -4.65 18.99
N SER A 97 4.80 -5.73 18.21
CA SER A 97 3.76 -5.93 17.20
C SER A 97 2.57 -6.73 17.70
N THR A 98 2.62 -7.27 18.92
CA THR A 98 1.59 -8.14 19.48
C THR A 98 0.57 -7.30 20.24
N SER A 99 -0.67 -7.28 19.74
CA SER A 99 -1.79 -6.64 20.43
C SER A 99 -2.25 -7.50 21.60
N MET A 100 -2.11 -6.98 22.82
CA MET A 100 -2.89 -7.48 23.96
C MET A 100 -4.28 -6.83 23.93
N PRO A 101 -5.37 -7.59 24.15
CA PRO A 101 -6.72 -7.01 24.17
C PRO A 101 -6.81 -5.88 25.19
N GLY A 102 -7.24 -4.70 24.75
CA GLY A 102 -7.39 -3.51 25.59
C GLY A 102 -6.14 -2.63 25.72
N ILE A 103 -5.00 -3.01 25.13
CA ILE A 103 -3.79 -2.18 25.11
C ILE A 103 -3.58 -1.61 23.70
N SER A 104 -3.51 -0.28 23.62
CA SER A 104 -3.22 0.46 22.40
C SER A 104 -2.14 1.49 22.65
N THR A 105 -1.21 1.59 21.71
CA THR A 105 -0.20 2.64 21.69
C THR A 105 -0.78 3.86 20.95
N SER A 106 -0.86 5.01 21.62
CA SER A 106 -1.19 6.26 20.96
C SER A 106 0.05 6.82 20.23
N LEU A 107 -0.18 7.61 19.18
CA LEU A 107 0.87 8.25 18.41
C LEU A 107 0.50 9.70 18.13
N LYS A 108 1.47 10.59 18.32
CA LYS A 108 1.49 11.98 17.83
C LYS A 108 2.63 12.14 16.83
N MET A 109 2.32 12.57 15.62
CA MET A 109 3.28 12.89 14.56
C MET A 109 3.34 14.39 14.33
N CYS A 110 4.55 14.95 14.36
CA CYS A 110 4.78 16.39 14.19
C CYS A 110 5.85 16.61 13.13
N TYR A 111 5.57 17.51 12.18
CA TYR A 111 6.54 17.93 11.16
C TYR A 111 6.52 19.46 11.03
N ALA A 112 7.68 20.08 11.25
CA ALA A 112 7.81 21.54 11.30
C ALA A 112 8.03 22.20 9.92
N GLY A 113 8.31 21.40 8.90
CA GLY A 113 8.45 21.87 7.52
C GLY A 113 9.75 21.43 6.89
N TYR A 114 10.00 21.94 5.69
CA TYR A 114 11.16 21.59 4.89
C TYR A 114 12.48 21.72 5.68
N GLY A 115 13.31 20.68 5.62
CA GLY A 115 14.60 20.60 6.34
C GLY A 115 14.50 20.19 7.82
N CYS A 116 13.31 20.08 8.40
CA CYS A 116 13.11 19.60 9.77
C CYS A 116 12.85 18.08 9.81
N PRO A 117 13.18 17.38 10.91
CA PRO A 117 12.85 15.97 11.06
C PRO A 117 11.36 15.74 11.31
N LEU A 118 10.89 14.51 11.06
CA LEU A 118 9.61 14.00 11.55
C LEU A 118 9.77 13.57 13.00
N VAL A 119 8.99 14.15 13.90
CA VAL A 119 8.99 13.81 15.33
C VAL A 119 7.77 12.96 15.64
N LEU A 120 7.99 11.83 16.31
CA LEU A 120 6.96 10.92 16.78
C LEU A 120 7.00 10.87 18.31
N VAL A 121 5.83 10.97 18.93
CA VAL A 121 5.67 10.74 20.37
C VAL A 121 4.66 9.61 20.51
N LEU A 122 5.12 8.48 21.05
CA LEU A 122 4.29 7.31 21.31
C LEU A 122 4.04 7.15 22.81
N GLU A 123 2.83 6.75 23.18
CA GLU A 123 2.47 6.46 24.57
C GLU A 123 1.75 5.11 24.68
N GLU A 124 2.22 4.25 25.57
CA GLU A 124 1.54 3.00 25.95
C GLU A 124 1.62 2.82 27.47
N GLU A 125 0.47 2.67 28.14
CA GLU A 125 0.38 2.46 29.60
C GLU A 125 1.22 3.46 30.43
N GLY A 126 1.26 4.73 30.01
CA GLY A 126 2.00 5.82 30.67
C GLY A 126 3.50 5.85 30.37
N VAL A 127 4.01 4.95 29.52
CA VAL A 127 5.39 4.98 29.02
C VAL A 127 5.42 5.81 27.74
N LEU A 128 6.18 6.90 27.75
CA LEU A 128 6.39 7.79 26.61
C LEU A 128 7.69 7.48 25.87
N THR A 129 7.64 7.48 24.54
CA THR A 129 8.80 7.31 23.67
C THR A 129 8.83 8.37 22.58
N ASP A 130 9.92 9.13 22.54
CA ASP A 130 10.15 10.17 21.55
C ASP A 130 11.12 9.67 20.46
N CYS A 131 10.68 9.67 19.20
CA CYS A 131 11.50 9.32 18.04
C CYS A 131 11.67 10.54 17.14
N THR A 132 12.89 10.77 16.64
CA THR A 132 13.19 11.83 15.68
C THR A 132 13.79 11.22 14.42
N ILE A 133 13.03 11.27 13.31
CA ILE A 133 13.40 10.66 12.04
C ILE A 133 13.82 11.77 11.07
N LYS A 134 15.02 11.66 10.52
CA LYS A 134 15.50 12.61 9.51
C LYS A 134 14.69 12.47 8.22
N THR A 135 14.27 13.59 7.67
CA THR A 135 13.66 13.66 6.34
C THR A 135 14.73 13.87 5.26
N LEU A 136 14.42 13.45 4.05
CA LEU A 136 15.22 13.59 2.85
C LEU A 136 14.42 14.39 1.81
N GLU A 137 15.14 14.93 0.83
CA GLU A 137 14.51 15.53 -0.35
C GLU A 137 13.68 14.45 -1.09
N PRO A 138 12.43 14.76 -1.47
CA PRO A 138 11.62 13.83 -2.25
C PRO A 138 12.17 13.72 -3.68
N ASP A 139 12.25 12.48 -4.17
CA ASP A 139 12.49 12.23 -5.60
C ASP A 139 11.19 12.45 -6.40
N GLU A 140 11.32 12.66 -7.71
CA GLU A 140 10.17 12.61 -8.63
C GLU A 140 9.52 11.23 -8.55
N VAL A 141 8.26 11.20 -8.10
CA VAL A 141 7.44 9.99 -8.03
C VAL A 141 6.80 9.75 -9.39
N LEU A 142 6.81 8.49 -9.84
CA LEU A 142 6.24 8.12 -11.13
C LEU A 142 4.74 8.35 -11.15
N ASP A 143 4.27 9.04 -12.19
CA ASP A 143 2.85 9.07 -12.50
C ASP A 143 2.55 8.01 -13.57
N PHE A 144 1.97 6.89 -13.15
CA PHE A 144 1.53 5.84 -14.06
C PHE A 144 0.34 6.30 -14.95
N ASN A 145 -0.29 7.43 -14.62
CA ASN A 145 -1.46 7.99 -15.30
C ASN A 145 -2.54 6.93 -15.56
N PHE A 146 -2.83 6.13 -14.54
CA PHE A 146 -3.79 5.03 -14.62
C PHE A 146 -5.22 5.59 -14.50
N CYS A 147 -5.69 6.24 -15.56
CA CYS A 147 -7.01 6.83 -15.61
C CYS A 147 -8.09 5.75 -15.76
N SER A 148 -9.20 5.90 -15.03
CA SER A 148 -10.36 4.99 -15.12
C SER A 148 -10.92 4.84 -16.54
N SER A 149 -10.72 5.84 -17.41
CA SER A 149 -11.12 5.80 -18.83
C SER A 149 -10.34 4.79 -19.67
N ASN A 150 -9.14 4.41 -19.23
CA ASN A 150 -8.23 3.55 -20.00
C ASN A 150 -8.28 2.08 -19.54
N VAL A 151 -9.10 1.77 -18.53
CA VAL A 151 -9.23 0.43 -17.98
C VAL A 151 -10.03 -0.44 -18.94
N ILE A 152 -9.40 -1.50 -19.44
CA ILE A 152 -10.03 -2.47 -20.37
C ILE A 152 -10.78 -3.54 -19.59
N ASN A 153 -10.11 -4.11 -18.60
CA ASN A 153 -10.61 -5.23 -17.80
C ASN A 153 -10.52 -4.90 -16.31
N LYS A 154 -11.56 -5.26 -15.58
CA LYS A 154 -11.69 -5.06 -14.13
C LYS A 154 -12.34 -6.28 -13.50
N VAL A 155 -11.71 -6.83 -12.47
CA VAL A 155 -12.24 -7.91 -11.63
C VAL A 155 -12.14 -7.47 -10.18
N ILE A 156 -13.25 -7.58 -9.44
CA ILE A 156 -13.29 -7.41 -7.99
C ILE A 156 -13.62 -8.76 -7.38
N MET A 157 -12.80 -9.21 -6.44
CA MET A 157 -12.98 -10.49 -5.76
C MET A 157 -12.62 -10.42 -4.27
N LYS A 158 -13.07 -11.42 -3.52
CA LYS A 158 -12.68 -11.63 -2.12
C LYS A 158 -11.20 -11.97 -2.04
N SER A 159 -10.49 -11.32 -1.13
CA SER A 159 -9.03 -11.45 -1.01
C SER A 159 -8.57 -12.85 -0.57
N GLU A 160 -9.39 -13.58 0.16
CA GLU A 160 -9.08 -14.94 0.67
C GLU A 160 -8.69 -15.91 -0.46
N CYS A 161 -9.45 -15.90 -1.56
CA CYS A 161 -9.21 -16.81 -2.69
C CYS A 161 -7.93 -16.44 -3.47
N LEU A 162 -7.70 -15.14 -3.68
CA LEU A 162 -6.49 -14.69 -4.34
C LEU A 162 -5.25 -14.97 -3.47
N LYS A 163 -5.40 -14.94 -2.14
CA LYS A 163 -4.32 -15.24 -1.20
C LYS A 163 -3.84 -16.68 -1.32
N GLU A 164 -4.77 -17.63 -1.42
CA GLU A 164 -4.46 -19.05 -1.67
C GLU A 164 -3.70 -19.20 -3.00
N ALA A 165 -4.23 -18.63 -4.08
CA ALA A 165 -3.58 -18.70 -5.39
C ALA A 165 -2.18 -18.06 -5.39
N PHE A 166 -2.00 -16.91 -4.75
CA PHE A 166 -0.67 -16.28 -4.61
C PHE A 166 0.31 -17.08 -3.75
N SER A 167 -0.19 -17.86 -2.79
CA SER A 167 0.63 -18.74 -1.96
C SER A 167 1.10 -20.00 -2.68
N GLU A 168 0.38 -20.41 -3.72
CA GLU A 168 0.66 -21.58 -4.56
C GLU A 168 1.49 -21.24 -5.82
N LEU A 169 1.77 -19.95 -6.07
CA LEU A 169 2.56 -19.55 -7.24
C LEU A 169 3.95 -20.18 -7.21
N ASP A 170 4.37 -20.72 -8.36
CA ASP A 170 5.71 -21.29 -8.52
C ASP A 170 6.76 -20.17 -8.55
N MET A 171 7.47 -20.01 -7.44
CA MET A 171 8.52 -19.00 -7.27
C MET A 171 9.79 -19.29 -8.09
N THR A 172 9.87 -20.44 -8.77
CA THR A 172 10.93 -20.72 -9.76
C THR A 172 10.63 -20.10 -11.12
N SER A 173 9.40 -19.63 -11.35
CA SER A 173 9.07 -18.85 -12.54
C SER A 173 9.53 -17.40 -12.37
N ASP A 174 10.03 -16.78 -13.44
CA ASP A 174 10.37 -15.36 -13.44
C ASP A 174 9.13 -14.47 -13.64
N VAL A 175 8.06 -15.02 -14.22
CA VAL A 175 6.88 -14.28 -14.64
C VAL A 175 5.59 -14.82 -14.04
N LEU A 176 4.67 -13.90 -13.74
CA LEU A 176 3.26 -14.17 -13.51
C LEU A 176 2.49 -13.67 -14.73
N GLN A 177 1.84 -14.58 -15.44
CA GLN A 177 0.94 -14.25 -16.54
C GLN A 177 -0.49 -14.13 -16.03
N ILE A 178 -1.14 -13.02 -16.37
CA ILE A 178 -2.53 -12.73 -16.01
C ILE A 178 -3.35 -12.65 -17.29
N LEU A 179 -4.35 -13.51 -17.39
CA LEU A 179 -5.35 -13.52 -18.45
C LEU A 179 -6.67 -12.98 -17.91
N MET A 180 -7.25 -11.99 -18.60
CA MET A 180 -8.59 -11.46 -18.35
C MET A 180 -9.38 -11.48 -19.66
N SER A 181 -10.55 -12.12 -19.66
CA SER A 181 -11.32 -12.40 -20.87
C SER A 181 -12.84 -12.40 -20.61
N PRO A 182 -13.68 -11.96 -21.56
CA PRO A 182 -15.13 -12.16 -21.49
C PRO A 182 -15.52 -13.64 -21.63
N ASP A 183 -14.67 -14.44 -22.27
CA ASP A 183 -14.85 -15.87 -22.54
C ASP A 183 -13.99 -16.75 -21.60
N PRO A 184 -14.38 -18.02 -21.35
CA PRO A 184 -13.58 -18.96 -20.56
C PRO A 184 -12.11 -18.98 -21.00
N PRO A 185 -11.14 -18.99 -20.06
CA PRO A 185 -11.28 -19.24 -18.61
C PRO A 185 -11.64 -18.00 -17.76
N TYR A 186 -12.04 -16.88 -18.37
CA TYR A 186 -12.38 -15.62 -17.71
C TYR A 186 -11.21 -14.92 -17.03
N PHE A 187 -10.82 -15.34 -15.82
CA PHE A 187 -9.66 -14.83 -15.11
C PHE A 187 -8.73 -15.99 -14.76
N ARG A 188 -7.48 -15.91 -15.22
CA ARG A 188 -6.47 -16.95 -14.99
C ARG A 188 -5.15 -16.35 -14.59
N LEU A 189 -4.54 -16.92 -13.55
CA LEU A 189 -3.15 -16.69 -13.17
C LEU A 189 -2.32 -17.87 -13.63
N SER A 190 -1.16 -17.63 -14.23
CA SER A 190 -0.27 -18.69 -14.71
C SER A 190 1.18 -18.42 -14.38
N THR A 191 1.89 -19.45 -13.94
CA THR A 191 3.34 -19.45 -13.73
C THR A 191 3.99 -20.56 -14.53
N PHE A 192 5.21 -20.34 -14.99
CA PHE A 192 5.97 -21.27 -15.84
C PHE A 192 7.31 -21.52 -15.16
N GLY A 193 7.36 -22.50 -14.27
CA GLY A 193 8.55 -22.84 -13.51
C GLY A 193 9.24 -24.10 -14.04
N ASN A 194 10.27 -24.55 -13.33
CA ASN A 194 11.10 -25.67 -13.76
C ASN A 194 10.36 -27.01 -13.81
N ALA A 195 9.31 -27.15 -12.99
CA ALA A 195 8.52 -28.38 -12.88
C ALA A 195 7.32 -28.43 -13.84
N GLY A 196 7.09 -27.36 -14.62
CA GLY A 196 5.97 -27.23 -15.54
C GLY A 196 5.20 -25.92 -15.35
N SER A 197 4.04 -25.84 -16.00
CA SER A 197 3.12 -24.70 -15.89
C SER A 197 2.04 -24.96 -14.85
N THR A 198 1.76 -23.96 -14.02
CA THR A 198 0.64 -23.96 -13.06
C THR A 198 -0.38 -22.92 -13.51
N HIS A 199 -1.67 -23.27 -13.42
CA HIS A 199 -2.77 -22.39 -13.79
C HIS A 199 -3.82 -22.36 -12.67
N SER A 200 -4.21 -21.16 -12.26
CA SER A 200 -5.31 -20.94 -11.31
C SER A 200 -6.43 -20.19 -12.02
N ASP A 201 -7.58 -20.85 -12.17
CA ASP A 201 -8.74 -20.35 -12.92
C ASP A 201 -9.85 -19.86 -11.98
N PHE A 202 -10.39 -18.70 -12.29
CA PHE A 202 -11.48 -18.07 -11.54
C PHE A 202 -12.66 -17.81 -12.49
N PRO A 203 -13.67 -18.69 -12.47
CA PRO A 203 -14.88 -18.50 -13.25
C PRO A 203 -15.63 -17.23 -12.87
N LYS A 204 -16.21 -16.52 -13.85
CA LYS A 204 -16.94 -15.25 -13.63
C LYS A 204 -18.12 -15.35 -12.66
N ASP A 205 -18.68 -16.54 -12.53
CA ASP A 205 -19.84 -16.91 -11.71
C ASP A 205 -19.45 -17.50 -10.34
N SER A 206 -18.16 -17.52 -10.02
CA SER A 206 -17.68 -17.91 -8.69
C SER A 206 -18.21 -16.98 -7.59
N ASP A 207 -18.62 -17.55 -6.46
CA ASP A 207 -19.00 -16.81 -5.23
C ASP A 207 -17.89 -15.89 -4.67
N MET A 208 -16.67 -16.07 -5.18
CA MET A 208 -15.50 -15.27 -4.85
C MET A 208 -15.43 -13.97 -5.64
N ILE A 209 -16.06 -13.91 -6.82
CA ILE A 209 -16.05 -12.73 -7.70
C ILE A 209 -17.27 -11.88 -7.37
N GLU A 210 -17.02 -10.65 -6.91
CA GLU A 210 -18.07 -9.69 -6.60
C GLU A 210 -18.45 -8.83 -7.82
N SER A 211 -17.50 -8.59 -8.72
CA SER A 211 -17.73 -7.85 -9.96
C SER A 211 -16.79 -8.33 -11.04
N PHE A 212 -17.32 -8.64 -12.22
CA PHE A 212 -16.55 -9.04 -13.38
C PHE A 212 -16.89 -8.12 -14.56
N THR A 213 -15.91 -7.37 -15.05
CA THR A 213 -16.08 -6.45 -16.17
C THR A 213 -14.88 -6.58 -17.08
N CYS A 214 -14.94 -7.56 -17.97
CA CYS A 214 -13.93 -7.78 -19.00
C CYS A 214 -14.58 -7.61 -20.37
N THR A 215 -14.04 -6.70 -21.18
CA THR A 215 -14.58 -6.40 -22.52
C THR A 215 -13.73 -6.99 -23.64
N GLN A 216 -12.45 -7.28 -23.35
CA GLN A 216 -11.49 -7.82 -24.32
C GLN A 216 -10.65 -8.91 -23.67
N THR A 217 -10.30 -9.94 -24.44
CA THR A 217 -9.31 -10.93 -24.02
C THR A 217 -7.92 -10.31 -24.08
N LYS A 218 -7.30 -10.17 -22.91
CA LYS A 218 -5.93 -9.67 -22.77
C LYS A 218 -5.13 -10.58 -21.85
N THR A 219 -3.91 -10.86 -22.28
CA THR A 219 -2.92 -11.62 -21.52
C THR A 219 -1.71 -10.74 -21.36
N ASN A 220 -1.33 -10.46 -20.13
CA ASN A 220 -0.15 -9.66 -19.82
C ASN A 220 0.76 -10.46 -18.89
N ARG A 221 2.07 -10.26 -19.01
CA ARG A 221 3.09 -10.89 -18.16
C ARG A 221 3.67 -9.84 -17.23
N TYR A 222 4.06 -10.24 -16.04
CA TYR A 222 4.67 -9.37 -15.03
C TYR A 222 5.77 -10.13 -14.31
N LYS A 223 6.88 -9.48 -13.98
CA LYS A 223 7.93 -10.13 -13.17
C LYS A 223 7.37 -10.49 -11.79
N ILE A 224 7.40 -11.76 -11.42
CA ILE A 224 6.78 -12.22 -10.17
C ILE A 224 7.48 -11.61 -8.94
N SER A 225 8.79 -11.37 -9.04
CA SER A 225 9.60 -10.73 -7.99
C SER A 225 9.11 -9.33 -7.65
N LEU A 226 8.58 -8.61 -8.63
CA LEU A 226 8.02 -7.27 -8.51
C LEU A 226 6.61 -7.27 -7.89
N LEU A 227 5.82 -8.31 -8.14
CA LEU A 227 4.46 -8.43 -7.58
C LEU A 227 4.42 -9.10 -6.21
N LYS A 228 5.44 -9.87 -5.84
CA LYS A 228 5.51 -10.58 -4.56
C LYS A 228 5.24 -9.71 -3.32
N PRO A 229 5.71 -8.44 -3.24
CA PRO A 229 5.37 -7.57 -2.12
C PRO A 229 3.87 -7.32 -1.93
N SER A 230 3.08 -7.34 -3.00
CA SER A 230 1.63 -7.09 -2.95
C SER A 230 0.87 -8.13 -2.12
N VAL A 231 1.46 -9.31 -1.90
CA VAL A 231 0.90 -10.36 -1.02
C VAL A 231 0.75 -9.87 0.43
N LYS A 232 1.62 -8.94 0.88
CA LYS A 232 1.49 -8.33 2.22
C LYS A 232 0.18 -7.54 2.34
N ALA A 233 -0.15 -6.74 1.32
CA ALA A 233 -1.41 -6.02 1.25
C ALA A 233 -2.61 -6.97 1.09
N LEU A 234 -2.46 -8.01 0.27
CA LEU A 234 -3.48 -9.04 0.09
C LEU A 234 -3.84 -9.71 1.42
N GLY A 235 -2.84 -10.04 2.24
CA GLY A 235 -3.01 -10.69 3.54
C GLY A 235 -3.78 -9.87 4.58
N LEU A 236 -3.83 -8.55 4.44
CA LEU A 236 -4.56 -7.62 5.31
C LEU A 236 -5.92 -7.20 4.72
N SER A 237 -6.12 -7.44 3.43
CA SER A 237 -7.29 -6.95 2.69
C SER A 237 -8.48 -7.90 2.78
N THR A 238 -9.68 -7.33 2.64
CA THR A 238 -10.94 -8.09 2.54
C THR A 238 -11.38 -8.27 1.08
N ARG A 239 -11.06 -7.28 0.25
CA ARG A 239 -11.37 -7.27 -1.18
C ARG A 239 -10.17 -6.76 -1.97
N VAL A 240 -10.06 -7.25 -3.20
CA VAL A 240 -9.06 -6.80 -4.16
C VAL A 240 -9.75 -6.47 -5.49
N SER A 241 -9.41 -5.31 -6.05
CA SER A 241 -9.77 -4.88 -7.39
C SER A 241 -8.55 -4.98 -8.29
N ILE A 242 -8.62 -5.84 -9.29
CA ILE A 242 -7.60 -6.11 -10.29
C ILE A 242 -8.02 -5.40 -11.57
N ARG A 243 -7.19 -4.50 -12.09
CA ARG A 243 -7.46 -3.72 -13.29
C ARG A 243 -6.27 -3.77 -14.23
N THR A 244 -6.54 -3.84 -15.54
CA THR A 244 -5.53 -3.66 -16.57
C THR A 244 -5.95 -2.57 -17.55
N ASP A 245 -4.99 -1.74 -17.95
CA ASP A 245 -5.20 -0.71 -18.98
C ASP A 245 -4.82 -1.23 -20.38
N ASN A 246 -4.98 -0.36 -21.39
CA ASN A 246 -4.64 -0.65 -22.78
C ASN A 246 -3.16 -0.89 -23.07
N ARG A 247 -2.27 -0.36 -22.23
CA ARG A 247 -0.82 -0.56 -22.30
C ARG A 247 -0.38 -1.84 -21.59
N GLY A 248 -1.29 -2.48 -20.85
CA GLY A 248 -0.99 -3.68 -20.08
C GLY A 248 -0.48 -3.40 -18.66
N PHE A 249 -0.51 -2.17 -18.18
CA PHE A 249 -0.21 -1.88 -16.78
C PHE A 249 -1.23 -2.56 -15.88
N LEU A 250 -0.74 -3.15 -14.80
CA LEU A 250 -1.55 -3.75 -13.75
C LEU A 250 -1.80 -2.74 -12.64
N SER A 251 -3.03 -2.65 -12.17
CA SER A 251 -3.40 -1.96 -10.94
C SER A 251 -4.13 -2.94 -10.01
N LEU A 252 -3.54 -3.19 -8.84
CA LEU A 252 -4.11 -3.98 -7.75
C LEU A 252 -4.49 -3.02 -6.61
N GLN A 253 -5.78 -2.87 -6.36
CA GLN A 253 -6.28 -2.04 -5.26
C GLN A 253 -6.87 -2.93 -4.17
N TYR A 254 -6.28 -2.87 -2.99
CA TYR A 254 -6.62 -3.65 -1.82
C TYR A 254 -7.44 -2.82 -0.84
N MET A 255 -8.62 -3.31 -0.47
CA MET A 255 -9.47 -2.72 0.55
C MET A 255 -9.14 -3.37 1.91
N ILE A 256 -8.49 -2.60 2.79
CA ILE A 256 -8.09 -3.02 4.14
C ILE A 256 -9.06 -2.39 5.14
N LYS A 257 -9.59 -3.19 6.06
CA LYS A 257 -10.38 -2.69 7.20
C LYS A 257 -9.48 -2.67 8.43
N ASN A 258 -9.39 -1.53 9.11
CA ASN A 258 -8.66 -1.43 10.36
C ASN A 258 -9.47 -2.00 11.54
N GLU A 259 -8.88 -2.01 12.74
CA GLU A 259 -9.52 -2.55 13.97
C GLU A 259 -10.80 -1.79 14.32
N ASP A 260 -10.86 -0.50 13.97
CA ASP A 260 -12.01 0.39 14.22
C ASP A 260 -13.08 0.29 13.11
N GLY A 261 -12.91 -0.62 12.14
CA GLY A 261 -13.85 -0.85 11.03
C GLY A 261 -13.79 0.18 9.90
N GLN A 262 -12.88 1.14 9.97
CA GLN A 262 -12.63 2.12 8.91
C GLN A 262 -11.92 1.47 7.74
N VAL A 263 -12.19 1.99 6.54
CA VAL A 263 -11.66 1.45 5.29
C VAL A 263 -10.47 2.26 4.83
N CYS A 264 -9.35 1.58 4.59
CA CYS A 264 -8.15 2.14 3.97
C CYS A 264 -7.84 1.40 2.67
N PHE A 265 -7.09 2.05 1.78
CA PHE A 265 -6.73 1.50 0.49
C PHE A 265 -5.22 1.43 0.32
N VAL A 266 -4.76 0.30 -0.21
CA VAL A 266 -3.40 0.12 -0.70
C VAL A 266 -3.48 -0.18 -2.19
N GLU A 267 -2.73 0.55 -3.00
CA GLU A 267 -2.67 0.36 -4.45
C GLU A 267 -1.28 -0.06 -4.89
N TYR A 268 -1.20 -1.06 -5.74
CA TYR A 268 0.01 -1.47 -6.45
C TYR A 268 -0.17 -1.23 -7.93
N TYR A 269 0.78 -0.54 -8.54
CA TYR A 269 0.94 -0.41 -9.99
C TYR A 269 2.16 -1.21 -10.43
N CYS A 270 2.01 -1.98 -11.50
CA CYS A 270 3.11 -2.74 -12.08
C CYS A 270 3.11 -2.61 -13.60
N ALA A 271 4.25 -2.26 -14.17
CA ALA A 271 4.49 -2.32 -15.61
C ALA A 271 4.49 -3.78 -16.09
N PRO A 272 3.95 -4.06 -17.30
CA PRO A 272 4.08 -5.38 -17.89
C PRO A 272 5.55 -5.71 -18.16
N ASP A 273 5.85 -7.00 -18.17
CA ASP A 273 7.10 -7.55 -18.68
C ASP A 273 6.93 -7.70 -20.20
N GLU A 274 7.59 -6.81 -20.95
CA GLU A 274 7.66 -6.91 -22.40
C GLU A 274 8.84 -7.85 -22.72
N ASP A 275 8.55 -9.02 -23.29
CA ASP A 275 9.57 -9.87 -23.90
C ASP A 275 10.09 -9.12 -25.15
N GLU A 276 11.41 -8.99 -25.33
CA GLU A 276 12.05 -8.32 -26.50
C GLU A 276 11.70 -8.97 -27.86
N ASP A 277 10.89 -10.05 -27.88
CA ASP A 277 10.61 -10.88 -29.05
C ASP A 277 9.36 -10.43 -29.86
N ASP A 278 8.62 -9.40 -29.43
CA ASP A 278 7.46 -8.87 -30.19
C ASP A 278 7.86 -7.85 -31.30
N GLU A 279 9.16 -7.61 -31.55
CA GLU A 279 9.63 -6.79 -32.69
C GLU A 279 9.73 -7.54 -34.04
N GLU A 280 9.46 -8.85 -34.10
CA GLU A 280 9.37 -9.59 -35.37
C GLU A 280 7.97 -10.16 -35.62
N SER A 281 7.05 -9.32 -36.11
CA SER A 281 5.82 -9.75 -36.82
C SER A 281 5.37 -8.74 -37.86
#